data_AF-A0A7S4DZF1-F1
#
_entry.id   AF-A0A7S4DZF1-F1
#
_cell.length_a   1.000
_cell.length_b   1.000
_cell.length_c   1.000
_cell.angle_alpha   90.00
_cell.angle_beta   90.00
_cell.angle_gamma   90.00
#
_symmetry.space_group_name_H-M   'P 1'
#
loop_
_entity.id
_entity.type
_entity.pdbx_description
1 polymer ?
#
loop_
_entity_poly.entity_id
_entity_poly.type
_entity_poly.pdbx_seq_one_letter_code
_entity_poly.pdbx_strand_id
1 'polypeptide(L)'
;MPDLYHGDKCEFADLGTEKLPAFLKKWKTEAWQPDMDIVYKHLEEKKLAPKSIGMMGFCWGCWAIWHESARVGEKFAAGVNFHPSIAIEGVFGRKIDDLADKVKNPMLMCPCKGEPAEVLENGSGHKIMLKKDFGKACEFISFLDMQHGFVSQGDVSKKEIADNINKALDGAIAFLGKNVSM
;
A
#
# COMPACT_ATOMS: atom_id res chain seq x y z
N MET A 1 3.24 -5.83 10.21
CA MET A 1 3.06 -7.20 9.65
C MET A 1 1.94 -7.84 10.42
N PRO A 2 0.95 -8.47 9.75
CA PRO A 2 -0.42 -8.63 10.26
C PRO A 2 -0.45 -8.96 11.73
N ASP A 3 -1.32 -8.28 12.46
CA ASP A 3 -2.33 -8.99 13.20
C ASP A 3 -3.67 -8.29 12.91
N LEU A 4 -4.46 -8.86 11.99
CA LEU A 4 -5.81 -8.42 11.65
C LEU A 4 -6.83 -8.90 12.72
N TYR A 5 -6.48 -8.75 14.00
CA TYR A 5 -7.19 -9.28 15.17
C TYR A 5 -7.24 -10.82 15.29
N HIS A 6 -6.32 -11.53 14.63
CA HIS A 6 -6.10 -12.98 14.73
C HIS A 6 -5.06 -13.41 15.78
N GLY A 7 -4.45 -12.47 16.51
CA GLY A 7 -3.48 -12.75 17.57
C GLY A 7 -2.11 -13.22 17.08
N ASP A 8 -1.82 -13.10 15.78
CA ASP A 8 -0.61 -13.61 15.16
C ASP A 8 0.18 -12.46 14.56
N LYS A 9 1.43 -12.29 14.99
CA LYS A 9 2.29 -11.16 14.62
C LYS A 9 3.71 -11.61 14.31
N CYS A 10 4.38 -10.84 13.47
CA CYS A 10 5.81 -10.95 13.20
C CYS A 10 6.53 -9.79 13.88
N GLU A 11 7.58 -10.10 14.65
CA GLU A 11 8.34 -9.12 15.41
C GLU A 11 9.42 -8.47 14.55
N PHE A 12 9.89 -7.29 14.96
CA PHE A 12 10.98 -6.60 14.24
C PHE A 12 12.25 -7.46 14.15
N ALA A 13 12.53 -8.27 15.19
CA ALA A 13 13.67 -9.19 15.22
C ALA A 13 13.57 -10.33 14.20
N ASP A 14 12.38 -10.61 13.66
CA ASP A 14 12.20 -11.64 12.64
C ASP A 14 12.49 -11.11 11.22
N LEU A 15 12.60 -9.78 11.05
CA LEU A 15 12.93 -9.17 9.76
C LEU A 15 14.31 -9.62 9.29
N GLY A 16 14.40 -10.05 8.02
CA GLY A 16 15.65 -10.58 7.45
C GLY A 16 15.97 -12.02 7.84
N THR A 17 15.09 -12.71 8.56
CA THR A 17 15.21 -14.14 8.89
C THR A 17 14.25 -14.99 8.05
N GLU A 18 14.46 -16.31 8.01
CA GLU A 18 13.57 -17.29 7.37
C GLU A 18 12.13 -17.27 7.92
N LYS A 19 11.93 -16.72 9.13
CA LYS A 19 10.59 -16.59 9.72
C LYS A 19 9.72 -15.61 8.95
N LEU A 20 10.29 -14.55 8.37
CA LEU A 20 9.52 -13.54 7.65
C LEU A 20 8.85 -14.12 6.38
N PRO A 21 9.55 -14.83 5.48
CA PRO A 21 8.90 -15.53 4.36
C PRO A 21 7.85 -16.57 4.80
N ALA A 22 8.12 -17.33 5.87
CA ALA A 22 7.15 -18.30 6.40
C ALA A 22 5.87 -17.62 6.90
N PHE A 23 6.03 -16.51 7.62
CA PHE A 23 4.93 -15.68 8.11
C PHE A 23 4.13 -15.06 6.96
N LEU A 24 4.80 -14.50 5.96
CA LEU A 24 4.17 -13.97 4.75
C LEU A 24 3.36 -15.03 4.00
N LYS A 25 3.87 -16.26 3.88
CA LYS A 25 3.13 -17.37 3.24
C LYS A 25 1.87 -17.78 3.99
N LYS A 26 1.87 -17.67 5.33
CA LYS A 26 0.66 -17.85 6.15
C LYS A 26 -0.38 -16.77 5.84
N TRP A 27 0.07 -15.53 5.67
CA TRP A 27 -0.73 -14.35 5.38
C TRP A 27 -0.84 -14.01 3.88
N LYS A 28 -1.09 -15.05 3.08
CA LYS A 28 -1.46 -14.90 1.66
C LYS A 28 -2.83 -14.23 1.50
N THR A 29 -3.15 -13.76 0.29
CA THR A 29 -4.42 -13.06 -0.05
C THR A 29 -5.66 -13.74 0.53
N GLU A 30 -5.79 -15.05 0.37
CA GLU A 30 -6.98 -15.78 0.82
C GLU A 30 -7.13 -15.83 2.35
N ALA A 31 -6.08 -15.53 3.11
CA ALA A 31 -6.11 -15.54 4.57
C ALA A 31 -6.70 -14.26 5.17
N TRP A 32 -6.53 -13.10 4.51
CA TRP A 32 -6.93 -11.80 5.05
C TRP A 32 -8.06 -11.11 4.26
N GLN A 33 -8.29 -11.50 3.00
CA GLN A 33 -9.38 -10.92 2.20
C GLN A 33 -10.78 -11.11 2.81
N PRO A 34 -11.09 -12.22 3.51
CA PRO A 34 -12.36 -12.33 4.23
C PRO A 34 -12.56 -11.23 5.30
N ASP A 35 -11.49 -10.74 5.92
CA ASP A 35 -11.58 -9.62 6.88
C ASP A 35 -11.93 -8.32 6.16
N MET A 36 -11.37 -8.11 4.96
CA MET A 36 -11.72 -6.96 4.13
C MET A 36 -13.17 -7.01 3.65
N ASP A 37 -13.69 -8.20 3.34
CA ASP A 37 -15.11 -8.37 2.98
C ASP A 37 -16.06 -7.97 4.13
N ILE A 38 -15.66 -8.22 5.39
CA ILE A 38 -16.38 -7.71 6.58
C ILE A 38 -16.35 -6.18 6.61
N VAL A 39 -15.19 -5.57 6.33
CA VAL A 39 -15.05 -4.10 6.29
C VAL A 39 -15.95 -3.50 5.21
N TYR A 40 -15.92 -4.01 3.97
CA TYR A 40 -16.78 -3.47 2.91
C TYR A 40 -18.26 -3.64 3.23
N LYS A 41 -18.66 -4.80 3.75
CA LYS A 41 -20.04 -5.02 4.20
C LYS A 41 -20.45 -3.98 5.25
N HIS A 42 -19.58 -3.70 6.22
CA HIS A 42 -19.86 -2.67 7.22
C HIS A 42 -20.03 -1.28 6.60
N LEU A 43 -19.16 -0.90 5.66
CA LEU A 43 -19.23 0.40 4.98
C LEU A 43 -20.50 0.52 4.11
N GLU A 44 -20.92 -0.57 3.46
CA GLU A 44 -22.17 -0.66 2.70
C GLU A 44 -23.40 -0.52 3.60
N GLU A 45 -23.41 -1.18 4.76
CA GLU A 45 -24.48 -1.04 5.77
C GLU A 45 -24.57 0.41 6.30
N LYS A 46 -23.44 1.12 6.33
CA LYS A 46 -23.37 2.56 6.62
C LYS A 46 -23.74 3.44 5.43
N LYS A 47 -24.08 2.86 4.27
CA LYS A 47 -24.46 3.53 3.03
C LYS A 47 -23.38 4.47 2.49
N LEU A 48 -22.11 4.15 2.74
CA LEU A 48 -21.00 4.89 2.17
C LEU A 48 -20.82 4.51 0.70
N ALA A 49 -20.68 5.51 -0.17
CA ALA A 49 -20.43 5.26 -1.58
C ALA A 49 -18.98 4.77 -1.75
N PRO A 50 -18.71 3.82 -2.67
CA PRO A 50 -17.33 3.42 -2.95
C PRO A 50 -16.40 4.58 -3.32
N LYS A 51 -16.92 5.60 -3.99
CA LYS A 51 -16.16 6.80 -4.36
C LYS A 51 -15.81 7.70 -3.18
N SER A 52 -16.43 7.50 -2.02
CA SER A 52 -16.09 8.20 -0.76
C SER A 52 -15.13 7.41 0.15
N ILE A 53 -14.59 6.29 -0.33
CA ILE A 53 -13.68 5.44 0.44
C ILE A 53 -12.26 5.55 -0.11
N GLY A 54 -11.30 5.92 0.73
CA GLY A 54 -9.87 5.86 0.44
C GLY A 54 -9.18 4.81 1.30
N MET A 55 -8.14 4.18 0.76
CA MET A 55 -7.30 3.25 1.52
C MET A 55 -5.92 3.86 1.77
N MET A 56 -5.36 3.64 2.96
CA MET A 56 -3.97 3.99 3.28
C MET A 56 -3.26 2.77 3.85
N GLY A 57 -2.08 2.47 3.29
CA GLY A 57 -1.29 1.30 3.64
C GLY A 57 0.14 1.69 3.99
N PHE A 58 0.73 0.88 4.86
CA PHE A 58 2.12 1.00 5.30
C PHE A 58 2.79 -0.36 5.11
N CYS A 59 3.97 -0.42 4.47
CA CYS A 59 4.70 -1.68 4.27
C CYS A 59 3.80 -2.72 3.57
N TRP A 60 3.53 -3.86 4.23
CA TRP A 60 2.63 -4.93 3.79
C TRP A 60 1.20 -4.44 3.47
N GLY A 61 0.71 -3.41 4.17
CA GLY A 61 -0.61 -2.83 3.89
C GLY A 61 -0.72 -2.30 2.45
N CYS A 62 0.39 -1.85 1.85
CA CYS A 62 0.42 -1.43 0.45
C CYS A 62 0.22 -2.62 -0.51
N TRP A 63 0.82 -3.77 -0.19
CA TRP A 63 0.63 -5.01 -0.93
C TRP A 63 -0.83 -5.46 -0.86
N ALA A 64 -1.46 -5.37 0.32
CA ALA A 64 -2.89 -5.62 0.47
C ALA A 64 -3.76 -4.66 -0.37
N ILE A 65 -3.47 -3.35 -0.37
CA ILE A 65 -4.18 -2.37 -1.20
C ILE A 65 -4.10 -2.71 -2.69
N TRP A 66 -2.93 -3.11 -3.20
CA TRP A 66 -2.79 -3.48 -4.61
C TRP A 66 -3.64 -4.70 -4.96
N HIS A 67 -3.66 -5.71 -4.09
CA HIS A 67 -4.52 -6.89 -4.25
C HIS A 67 -6.02 -6.55 -4.15
N GLU A 68 -6.41 -5.66 -3.25
CA GLU A 68 -7.79 -5.19 -3.14
C GLU A 68 -8.21 -4.34 -4.35
N SER A 69 -7.33 -3.49 -4.86
CA SER A 69 -7.58 -2.76 -6.10
C SER A 69 -7.79 -3.71 -7.28
N ALA A 70 -6.97 -4.76 -7.37
CA ALA A 70 -7.12 -5.78 -8.39
C ALA A 70 -8.43 -6.57 -8.26
N ARG A 71 -8.77 -6.98 -7.04
CA ARG A 71 -9.93 -7.82 -6.74
C ARG A 71 -11.26 -7.04 -6.83
N VAL A 72 -11.36 -5.93 -6.12
CA VAL A 72 -12.59 -5.18 -5.82
C VAL A 72 -12.43 -3.66 -5.98
N GLY A 73 -11.67 -3.21 -6.99
CA GLY A 73 -11.39 -1.79 -7.17
C GLY A 73 -12.62 -0.88 -7.35
N GLU A 74 -13.81 -1.43 -7.58
CA GLU A 74 -15.07 -0.70 -7.55
C GLU A 74 -15.57 -0.37 -6.13
N LYS A 75 -14.98 -0.92 -5.06
CA LYS A 75 -15.35 -0.72 -3.66
C LYS A 75 -14.67 0.46 -2.98
N PHE A 76 -13.64 1.04 -3.59
CA PHE A 76 -12.95 2.22 -3.08
C PHE A 76 -12.48 3.12 -4.22
N ALA A 77 -12.10 4.35 -3.92
CA ALA A 77 -11.77 5.35 -4.90
C ALA A 77 -10.27 5.35 -5.25
N ALA A 78 -9.40 5.36 -4.25
CA ALA A 78 -7.94 5.48 -4.41
C ALA A 78 -7.16 4.90 -3.23
N GLY A 79 -5.88 4.59 -3.45
CA GLY A 79 -4.98 4.04 -2.44
C GLY A 79 -3.71 4.89 -2.21
N VAL A 80 -3.28 4.99 -0.95
CA VAL A 80 -2.01 5.61 -0.55
C VAL A 80 -1.07 4.53 -0.02
N ASN A 81 0.17 4.54 -0.50
CA ASN A 81 1.13 3.47 -0.26
C ASN A 81 2.44 4.02 0.31
N PHE A 82 2.61 3.95 1.63
CA PHE A 82 3.83 4.37 2.31
C PHE A 82 4.84 3.22 2.41
N HIS A 83 6.07 3.46 1.93
CA HIS A 83 7.18 2.49 1.93
C HIS A 83 6.70 1.09 1.48
N PRO A 84 6.32 0.95 0.20
CA PRO A 84 5.40 -0.10 -0.25
C PRO A 84 6.09 -1.44 -0.50
N SER A 85 5.78 -2.45 0.32
CA SER A 85 6.37 -3.79 0.21
C SER A 85 5.77 -4.66 -0.90
N ILE A 86 5.59 -4.14 -2.12
CA ILE A 86 4.98 -4.90 -3.24
C ILE A 86 5.87 -6.08 -3.68
N ALA A 87 7.17 -6.01 -3.40
CA ALA A 87 8.13 -7.10 -3.61
C ALA A 87 7.75 -8.43 -2.92
N ILE A 88 6.81 -8.41 -1.98
CA ILE A 88 6.21 -9.61 -1.37
C ILE A 88 5.67 -10.58 -2.44
N GLU A 89 5.26 -10.11 -3.63
CA GLU A 89 4.92 -10.99 -4.76
C GLU A 89 5.99 -12.06 -5.03
N GLY A 90 7.27 -11.73 -4.85
CA GLY A 90 8.39 -12.67 -5.02
C GLY A 90 8.37 -13.85 -4.03
N VAL A 91 7.83 -13.68 -2.82
CA VAL A 91 7.65 -14.78 -1.84
C VAL A 91 6.69 -15.84 -2.37
N PHE A 92 5.78 -15.45 -3.26
CA PHE A 92 4.80 -16.30 -3.92
C PHE A 92 5.21 -16.68 -5.36
N GLY A 93 6.43 -16.35 -5.79
CA GLY A 93 6.90 -16.60 -7.15
C GLY A 93 6.19 -15.77 -8.23
N ARG A 94 5.60 -14.63 -7.85
CA ARG A 94 4.84 -13.72 -8.74
C ARG A 94 5.66 -12.47 -9.04
N LYS A 95 5.25 -11.72 -10.08
CA LYS A 95 5.91 -10.47 -10.50
C LYS A 95 5.07 -9.25 -10.13
N ILE A 96 5.74 -8.18 -9.76
CA ILE A 96 5.12 -6.87 -9.44
C ILE A 96 4.31 -6.35 -10.64
N ASP A 97 4.85 -6.48 -11.85
CA ASP A 97 4.21 -6.04 -13.09
C ASP A 97 2.86 -6.72 -13.35
N ASP A 98 2.74 -8.02 -13.05
CA ASP A 98 1.50 -8.78 -13.23
C ASP A 98 0.40 -8.29 -12.25
N LEU A 99 0.79 -7.82 -11.07
CA LEU A 99 -0.13 -7.21 -10.12
C LEU A 99 -0.49 -5.78 -10.54
N ALA A 100 0.49 -4.98 -10.96
CA ALA A 100 0.26 -3.63 -11.48
C ALA A 100 -0.73 -3.62 -12.65
N ASP A 101 -0.67 -4.63 -13.53
CA ASP A 101 -1.60 -4.80 -14.66
C ASP A 101 -3.05 -5.09 -14.22
N LYS A 102 -3.26 -5.52 -12.98
CA LYS A 102 -4.60 -5.78 -12.44
C LYS A 102 -5.16 -4.65 -11.59
N VAL A 103 -4.33 -3.74 -11.06
CA VAL A 103 -4.76 -2.58 -10.27
C VAL A 103 -5.80 -1.74 -11.03
N LYS A 104 -6.88 -1.33 -10.36
CA LYS A 104 -8.03 -0.61 -10.96
C LYS A 104 -8.20 0.83 -10.45
N ASN A 105 -7.40 1.28 -9.50
CA ASN A 105 -7.57 2.56 -8.80
C ASN A 105 -6.30 3.43 -8.90
N PRO A 106 -6.45 4.78 -8.88
CA PRO A 106 -5.34 5.70 -8.64
C PRO A 106 -4.55 5.33 -7.37
N MET A 107 -3.23 5.42 -7.46
CA MET A 107 -2.31 5.16 -6.36
C MET A 107 -1.41 6.36 -6.12
N LEU A 108 -1.30 6.81 -4.88
CA LEU A 108 -0.16 7.58 -4.39
C LEU A 108 0.91 6.58 -3.92
N MET A 109 2.08 6.66 -4.53
CA MET A 109 3.22 5.81 -4.22
C MET A 109 4.30 6.63 -3.50
N CYS A 110 4.65 6.22 -2.28
CA CYS A 110 5.67 6.87 -1.47
C CYS A 110 6.85 5.90 -1.21
N PRO A 111 7.65 5.56 -2.23
CA PRO A 111 8.76 4.64 -2.09
C PRO A 111 9.88 5.24 -1.21
N CYS A 112 10.58 4.38 -0.49
CA CYS A 112 11.72 4.76 0.34
C CYS A 112 13.02 4.10 -0.12
N LYS A 113 14.09 4.24 0.67
CA LYS A 113 15.36 3.58 0.41
C LYS A 113 15.19 2.06 0.28
N GLY A 114 15.77 1.47 -0.77
CA GLY A 114 15.85 0.02 -0.97
C GLY A 114 14.62 -0.62 -1.61
N GLU A 115 13.62 0.17 -2.02
CA GLU A 115 12.49 -0.34 -2.79
C GLU A 115 12.93 -0.81 -4.19
N PRO A 116 12.29 -1.85 -4.76
CA PRO A 116 12.64 -2.38 -6.08
C PRO A 116 12.35 -1.36 -7.20
N ALA A 117 13.10 -1.42 -8.30
CA ALA A 117 13.01 -0.43 -9.38
C ALA A 117 11.60 -0.35 -10.01
N GLU A 118 10.84 -1.45 -9.97
CA GLU A 118 9.49 -1.59 -10.51
C GLU A 118 8.46 -0.69 -9.80
N VAL A 119 8.66 -0.39 -8.50
CA VAL A 119 7.74 0.43 -7.70
C VAL A 119 8.17 1.90 -7.61
N LEU A 120 9.32 2.26 -8.19
CA LEU A 120 9.79 3.63 -8.25
C LEU A 120 9.05 4.43 -9.32
N GLU A 121 9.15 5.74 -9.24
CA GLU A 121 8.68 6.63 -10.30
C GLU A 121 9.38 6.27 -11.62
N ASN A 122 8.59 6.09 -12.67
CA ASN A 122 9.01 5.64 -14.00
C ASN A 122 9.52 4.18 -14.08
N GLY A 123 9.36 3.41 -13.00
CA GLY A 123 9.49 1.96 -12.97
C GLY A 123 8.46 1.27 -13.87
N SER A 124 8.63 -0.05 -14.10
CA SER A 124 7.71 -0.84 -14.92
C SER A 124 6.28 -0.83 -14.37
N GLY A 125 6.09 -1.00 -13.06
CA GLY A 125 4.78 -0.93 -12.40
C GLY A 125 4.10 0.42 -12.62
N HIS A 126 4.85 1.53 -12.50
CA HIS A 126 4.34 2.87 -12.84
C HIS A 126 3.91 2.97 -14.30
N LYS A 127 4.77 2.54 -15.23
CA LYS A 127 4.50 2.59 -16.68
C LYS A 127 3.29 1.76 -17.09
N ILE A 128 3.01 0.66 -16.38
CA ILE A 128 1.81 -0.15 -16.60
C ILE A 128 0.57 0.61 -16.13
N MET A 129 0.59 1.17 -14.91
CA MET A 129 -0.54 1.92 -14.38
C MET A 129 -0.84 3.19 -15.19
N LEU A 130 0.19 3.88 -15.73
CA LEU A 130 0.02 5.07 -16.58
C LEU A 130 -0.79 4.82 -17.85
N LYS A 131 -0.84 3.59 -18.35
CA LYS A 131 -1.61 3.23 -19.55
C LYS A 131 -3.10 3.05 -19.28
N LYS A 132 -3.52 3.07 -18.01
CA LYS A 132 -4.91 2.88 -17.60
C LYS A 132 -5.64 4.20 -17.53
N ASP A 133 -6.97 4.16 -17.56
CA ASP A 133 -7.82 5.36 -17.55
C ASP A 133 -7.56 6.24 -16.31
N PHE A 134 -7.24 5.62 -15.18
CA PHE A 134 -6.88 6.32 -13.94
C PHE A 134 -5.40 6.73 -13.86
N GLY A 135 -4.56 6.30 -14.80
CA GLY A 135 -3.11 6.40 -14.68
C GLY A 135 -2.59 7.82 -14.48
N LYS A 136 -3.24 8.81 -15.10
CA LYS A 136 -2.92 10.24 -14.93
C LYS A 136 -3.18 10.79 -13.53
N ALA A 137 -3.99 10.08 -12.74
CA ALA A 137 -4.28 10.43 -11.35
C ALA A 137 -3.32 9.76 -10.36
N CYS A 138 -2.44 8.84 -10.80
CA CYS A 138 -1.39 8.31 -9.94
C CYS A 138 -0.33 9.38 -9.65
N GLU A 139 0.15 9.42 -8.41
CA GLU A 139 1.15 10.39 -7.94
C GLU A 139 2.31 9.67 -7.24
N PHE A 140 3.51 10.27 -7.26
CA PHE A 140 4.71 9.73 -6.62
C PHE A 140 5.36 10.79 -5.73
N ILE A 141 5.74 10.39 -4.52
CA ILE A 141 6.57 11.20 -3.62
C ILE A 141 7.69 10.31 -3.10
N SER A 142 8.88 10.44 -3.67
CA SER A 142 10.01 9.57 -3.34
C SER A 142 10.77 10.06 -2.10
N PHE A 143 11.11 9.12 -1.22
CA PHE A 143 11.85 9.31 0.04
C PHE A 143 13.08 8.39 0.10
N LEU A 144 13.95 8.45 -0.92
CA LEU A 144 15.03 7.47 -1.14
C LEU A 144 16.18 7.55 -0.12
N ASP A 145 16.18 8.59 0.70
CA ASP A 145 17.03 8.80 1.88
C ASP A 145 16.44 8.21 3.17
N MET A 146 15.11 8.03 3.23
CA MET A 146 14.41 7.50 4.39
C MET A 146 14.42 5.98 4.44
N GLN A 147 14.50 5.44 5.66
CA GLN A 147 14.44 3.99 5.90
C GLN A 147 13.01 3.46 5.79
N HIS A 148 12.90 2.17 5.47
CA HIS A 148 11.61 1.48 5.46
C HIS A 148 10.91 1.61 6.81
N GLY A 149 9.62 1.97 6.82
CA GLY A 149 8.85 2.22 8.04
C GLY A 149 8.89 3.66 8.58
N PHE A 150 9.64 4.58 7.97
CA PHE A 150 9.83 5.93 8.53
C PHE A 150 8.54 6.70 8.82
N VAL A 151 7.47 6.50 8.03
CA VAL A 151 6.19 7.21 8.22
C VAL A 151 5.50 6.81 9.52
N SER A 152 5.61 5.53 9.92
CA SER A 152 4.91 4.99 11.10
C SER A 152 5.81 4.83 12.33
N GLN A 153 7.12 4.73 12.14
CA GLN A 153 8.09 4.37 13.19
C GLN A 153 9.27 5.36 13.29
N GLY A 154 9.27 6.42 12.48
CA GLY A 154 10.35 7.41 12.46
C GLY A 154 10.49 8.18 13.76
N ASP A 155 11.73 8.44 14.16
CA ASP A 155 12.06 9.29 15.31
C ASP A 155 11.81 10.77 14.99
N VAL A 156 10.65 11.28 15.41
CA VAL A 156 10.21 12.67 15.19
C VAL A 156 11.03 13.71 15.94
N SER A 157 11.92 13.31 16.87
CA SER A 157 12.88 14.26 17.46
C SER A 157 13.94 14.72 16.46
N LYS A 158 14.16 13.95 15.39
CA LYS A 158 15.03 14.31 14.28
C LYS A 158 14.21 15.11 13.26
N LYS A 159 14.56 16.39 13.10
CA LYS A 159 13.83 17.32 12.22
C LYS A 159 13.64 16.77 10.80
N GLU A 160 14.68 16.19 10.21
CA GLU A 160 14.62 15.60 8.86
C GLU A 160 13.57 14.49 8.73
N ILE A 161 13.44 13.63 9.74
CA ILE A 161 12.43 12.57 9.75
C ILE A 161 11.04 13.17 9.92
N ALA A 162 10.87 14.11 10.86
CA ALA A 162 9.60 14.80 11.09
C ALA A 162 9.11 15.54 9.83
N ASP A 163 10.00 16.27 9.15
CA ASP A 163 9.67 16.99 7.90
C ASP A 163 9.23 16.02 6.80
N ASN A 164 9.90 14.88 6.64
CA ASN A 164 9.54 13.88 5.63
C ASN A 164 8.24 13.13 5.96
N ILE A 165 7.97 12.86 7.25
CA ILE A 165 6.67 12.33 7.70
C ILE A 165 5.55 13.30 7.33
N ASN A 166 5.71 14.58 7.67
CA ASN A 166 4.71 15.61 7.35
C ASN A 166 4.49 15.70 5.84
N LYS A 167 5.56 15.75 5.03
CA LYS A 167 5.47 15.74 3.57
C LYS A 167 4.69 14.53 3.03
N ALA A 168 4.90 13.34 3.60
CA ALA A 168 4.20 12.12 3.20
C ALA A 168 2.70 12.20 3.54
N LEU A 169 2.35 12.67 4.74
CA LEU A 169 0.96 12.79 5.20
C LEU A 169 0.21 13.91 4.46
N ASP A 170 0.84 15.07 4.26
CA ASP A 170 0.27 16.17 3.49
C ASP A 170 0.00 15.75 2.04
N GLY A 171 0.93 14.99 1.45
CA GLY A 171 0.76 14.38 0.12
C GLY A 171 -0.45 13.43 0.08
N ALA A 172 -0.64 12.60 1.11
CA ALA A 172 -1.78 11.71 1.21
C ALA A 172 -3.11 12.46 1.35
N ILE A 173 -3.15 13.51 2.18
CA ILE A 173 -4.32 14.38 2.33
C ILE A 173 -4.68 15.02 0.99
N ALA A 174 -3.70 15.62 0.32
CA ALA A 174 -3.90 16.27 -0.98
C ALA A 174 -4.38 15.27 -2.04
N PHE A 175 -3.77 14.08 -2.10
CA PHE A 175 -4.13 13.04 -3.06
C PHE A 175 -5.55 12.50 -2.82
N LEU A 176 -5.89 12.17 -1.57
CA LEU A 176 -7.23 11.69 -1.23
C LEU A 176 -8.28 12.77 -1.46
N GLY A 177 -7.99 14.03 -1.13
CA GLY A 177 -8.90 15.15 -1.39
C GLY A 177 -9.23 15.37 -2.88
N LYS A 178 -8.34 14.97 -3.80
CA LYS A 178 -8.60 15.00 -5.26
C LYS A 178 -9.39 13.79 -5.75
N ASN A 179 -9.17 12.62 -5.15
CA ASN A 179 -9.58 11.33 -5.71
C ASN A 179 -10.76 10.66 -4.98
N VAL A 180 -11.09 11.12 -3.77
CA VAL A 180 -12.21 10.63 -2.97
C VAL A 180 -13.31 11.70 -2.96
N SER A 181 -14.52 11.34 -3.37
CA SER A 181 -15.68 12.25 -3.34
C SER A 181 -16.30 12.28 -1.94
N MET A 182 -16.66 13.47 -1.46
CA MET A 182 -17.50 13.62 -0.26
C MET A 182 -18.97 13.32 -0.54
#